data_AF-A0A4P5QRF0-F1
#
_entry.id   AF-A0A4P5QRF0-F1
#
_cell.length_a   1.000
_cell.length_b   1.000
_cell.length_c   1.000
_cell.angle_alpha   90.00
_cell.angle_beta   90.00
_cell.angle_gamma   90.00
#
_symmetry.space_group_name_H-M   'P 1'
#
loop_
_entity.id
_entity.type
_entity.pdbx_description
1 polymer ?
#
loop_
_entity_poly.entity_id
_entity_poly.type
_entity_poly.pdbx_seq_one_letter_code
_entity_poly.pdbx_strand_id
1 'polypeptide(L)'
;MKRTGAFFDHAATRTMPKLSEFYGIQIFIYGREHGIPHFHAKYQGSEIVIAIGTLAVLEGSIAGRAFGLVMEWAALHNAELSAAWAALQSGNVPARIEPLK
;
A
#
# COMPACT_ATOMS: atom_id res chain seq x y z
N MET A 1 3.97 -38.21 25.21
CA MET A 1 2.87 -38.61 24.28
C MET A 1 2.34 -37.35 23.61
N LYS A 2 1.73 -37.51 22.43
CA LYS A 2 1.66 -36.56 21.32
C LYS A 2 0.92 -35.24 21.60
N ARG A 3 1.40 -34.23 20.85
CA ARG A 3 0.88 -32.87 20.66
C ARG A 3 -0.63 -32.86 20.35
N THR A 4 -1.33 -31.92 20.97
CA THR A 4 -2.62 -31.36 20.54
C THR A 4 -2.40 -29.85 20.56
N GLY A 5 -2.30 -29.14 19.45
CA GLY A 5 -3.18 -29.16 18.29
C GLY A 5 -4.06 -27.90 18.30
N ALA A 6 -3.47 -26.73 18.56
CA ALA A 6 -4.13 -25.47 18.27
C ALA A 6 -4.00 -25.24 16.77
N PHE A 7 -5.08 -25.54 16.05
CA PHE A 7 -5.26 -25.12 14.67
C PHE A 7 -5.33 -23.59 14.67
N PHE A 8 -4.18 -22.94 14.48
CA PHE A 8 -4.18 -21.56 14.04
C PHE A 8 -4.76 -21.55 12.64
N ASP A 9 -5.89 -20.87 12.47
CA ASP A 9 -6.46 -20.60 11.17
C ASP A 9 -5.42 -19.86 10.31
N HIS A 10 -5.01 -20.48 9.20
CA HIS A 10 -4.04 -19.95 8.26
C HIS A 10 -4.70 -19.02 7.21
N ALA A 11 -5.94 -18.57 7.42
CA ALA A 11 -6.65 -17.66 6.52
C ALA A 11 -6.25 -16.17 6.63
N ALA A 12 -5.02 -15.85 7.07
CA ALA A 12 -4.40 -14.55 6.81
C ALA A 12 -3.74 -14.54 5.42
N THR A 13 -4.48 -14.96 4.39
CA THR A 13 -4.02 -14.93 3.00
C THR A 13 -4.08 -13.49 2.46
N ARG A 14 -2.92 -12.82 2.49
CA ARG A 14 -2.34 -12.17 1.31
C ARG A 14 -3.17 -11.10 0.59
N THR A 15 -4.01 -10.32 1.28
CA THR A 15 -4.71 -9.19 0.65
C THR A 15 -3.84 -7.95 0.73
N MET A 16 -3.33 -7.49 -0.41
CA MET A 16 -2.80 -6.14 -0.57
C MET A 16 -4.01 -5.21 -0.70
N PRO A 17 -4.43 -4.47 0.33
CA PRO A 17 -5.63 -3.67 0.22
C PRO A 17 -5.38 -2.58 -0.81
N LYS A 18 -6.23 -2.54 -1.83
CA LYS A 18 -6.25 -1.41 -2.77
C LYS A 18 -6.79 -0.21 -2.00
N LEU A 19 -6.04 0.88 -1.92
CA LEU A 19 -6.44 2.11 -1.24
C LEU A 19 -7.19 3.06 -2.17
N SER A 20 -6.72 3.20 -3.42
CA SER A 20 -7.30 4.11 -4.40
C SER A 20 -7.08 3.60 -5.83
N GLU A 21 -7.78 4.19 -6.80
CA GLU A 21 -7.59 3.95 -8.23
C GLU A 21 -8.05 5.17 -9.04
N PHE A 22 -7.21 5.65 -9.95
CA PHE A 22 -7.48 6.82 -10.80
C PHE A 22 -6.64 6.78 -12.08
N TYR A 23 -7.20 7.18 -13.22
CA TYR A 23 -6.52 7.20 -14.52
C TYR A 23 -5.75 5.90 -14.90
N GLY A 24 -6.22 4.74 -14.44
CA GLY A 24 -5.57 3.44 -14.63
C GLY A 24 -4.39 3.15 -13.69
N ILE A 25 -4.12 4.04 -12.73
CA ILE A 25 -3.16 3.87 -11.63
C ILE A 25 -3.89 3.21 -10.47
N GLN A 26 -3.34 2.11 -9.95
CA GLN A 26 -3.87 1.41 -8.80
C GLN A 26 -2.92 1.55 -7.61
N ILE A 27 -3.45 2.00 -6.47
CA ILE A 27 -2.65 2.20 -5.25
C ILE A 27 -2.94 1.09 -4.25
N PHE A 28 -1.87 0.49 -3.71
CA PHE A 28 -1.92 -0.57 -2.71
C PHE A 28 -1.00 -0.27 -1.52
N ILE A 29 -1.28 -0.90 -0.39
CA ILE A 29 -0.42 -0.86 0.80
C ILE A 29 -0.20 -2.27 1.37
N TYR A 30 0.96 -2.52 1.96
CA TYR A 30 1.40 -3.86 2.37
C TYR A 30 1.82 -3.83 3.85
N GLY A 31 1.17 -4.60 4.71
CA GLY A 31 1.44 -4.61 6.15
C GLY A 31 2.51 -5.61 6.62
N ARG A 32 3.24 -6.27 5.70
CA ARG A 32 4.14 -7.40 6.04
C ARG A 32 5.63 -7.13 5.88
N GLU A 33 6.04 -5.91 5.51
CA GLU A 33 7.44 -5.61 5.18
C GLU A 33 8.17 -4.73 6.21
N HIS A 34 9.50 -4.76 6.11
CA HIS A 34 10.54 -4.50 7.12
C HIS A 34 10.62 -3.08 7.72
N GLY A 35 9.52 -2.54 8.23
CA GLY A 35 9.51 -1.38 9.14
C GLY A 35 9.57 0.00 8.48
N ILE A 36 9.66 0.08 7.16
CA ILE A 36 9.55 1.34 6.42
C ILE A 36 8.11 1.47 5.91
N PRO A 37 7.34 2.49 6.31
CA PRO A 37 6.02 2.75 5.75
C PRO A 37 6.11 3.13 4.26
N HIS A 38 5.49 2.33 3.40
CA HIS A 38 5.50 2.54 1.95
C HIS A 38 4.17 2.12 1.31
N PHE A 39 3.94 2.59 0.09
CA PHE A 39 2.83 2.18 -0.75
C PHE A 39 3.31 1.82 -2.15
N HIS A 40 2.49 1.08 -2.88
CA HIS A 40 2.77 0.67 -4.24
C HIS A 40 1.80 1.33 -5.20
N ALA A 41 2.30 1.80 -6.33
CA ALA A 41 1.48 2.24 -7.44
C ALA A 41 1.76 1.38 -8.67
N LYS A 42 0.70 0.82 -9.25
CA LYS A 42 0.76 0.00 -10.48
C LYS A 42 0.12 0.75 -11.63
N TYR A 43 0.79 0.76 -12.77
CA TYR A 43 0.31 1.39 -14.01
C TYR A 43 0.83 0.66 -15.24
N GLN A 44 -0.06 0.22 -16.12
CA GLN A 44 0.26 -0.44 -17.40
C GLN A 44 1.29 -1.59 -17.29
N GLY A 45 1.20 -2.39 -16.22
CA GLY A 45 2.10 -3.52 -15.99
C GLY A 45 3.44 -3.16 -15.32
N SER A 46 3.71 -1.87 -15.11
CA SER A 46 4.84 -1.38 -14.30
C SER A 46 4.41 -1.05 -12.87
N GLU A 47 5.37 -1.05 -11.95
CA GLU A 47 5.17 -0.81 -10.53
C GLU A 47 6.25 0.12 -9.97
N ILE A 48 5.86 0.96 -9.01
CA ILE A 48 6.75 1.80 -8.22
C ILE A 48 6.39 1.71 -6.73
N VAL A 49 7.40 1.67 -5.88
CA VAL A 49 7.28 1.61 -4.41
C VAL A 49 7.79 2.93 -3.84
N ILE A 50 6.96 3.59 -3.03
CA ILE A 50 7.23 4.94 -2.53
C ILE A 50 7.10 4.97 -1.01
N ALA A 51 8.08 5.55 -0.33
CA ALA A 51 8.04 5.78 1.10
C ALA A 51 6.96 6.81 1.45
N ILE A 52 6.07 6.49 2.40
CA ILE A 52 4.97 7.39 2.78
C ILE A 52 5.52 8.69 3.39
N GLY A 53 6.49 8.60 4.31
CA GLY A 53 6.95 9.77 5.06
C GLY A 53 7.75 10.80 4.24
N THR A 54 8.51 10.35 3.25
CA THR A 54 9.42 11.22 2.47
C THR A 54 9.02 11.38 1.01
N LEU A 55 8.08 10.55 0.55
CA LEU A 55 7.77 10.35 -0.88
C LEU A 55 9.00 9.97 -1.73
N ALA A 56 10.05 9.43 -1.09
CA ALA A 56 11.20 8.90 -1.79
C ALA A 56 10.80 7.61 -2.53
N VAL A 57 11.29 7.47 -3.76
CA VAL A 57 11.18 6.21 -4.49
C VAL A 57 12.11 5.19 -3.84
N LEU A 58 11.55 4.05 -3.45
CA LEU A 58 12.29 2.94 -2.86
C LEU A 58 12.66 1.91 -3.93
N GLU A 59 11.76 1.64 -4.87
CA GLU A 59 11.96 0.65 -5.92
C GLU A 59 11.08 0.95 -7.14
N GLY A 60 11.52 0.49 -8.31
CA GLY A 60 10.71 0.47 -9.52
C GLY A 60 10.59 1.82 -10.20
N SER A 61 9.74 1.86 -11.22
CA SER A 61 9.46 3.07 -11.99
C SER A 61 8.18 2.88 -12.81
N ILE A 62 7.55 3.98 -13.16
CA ILE A 62 6.40 4.04 -14.07
C ILE A 62 6.58 5.21 -15.04
N ALA A 63 5.75 5.29 -16.08
CA ALA A 63 5.78 6.40 -17.03
C ALA A 63 5.70 7.76 -16.31
N GLY A 64 6.50 8.75 -16.74
CA GLY A 64 6.68 10.02 -16.02
C GLY A 64 5.39 10.79 -15.72
N ARG A 65 4.39 10.72 -16.62
CA ARG A 65 3.07 11.31 -16.37
C ARG A 65 2.34 10.62 -15.22
N ALA A 66 2.35 9.29 -15.19
CA ALA A 66 1.73 8.52 -14.12
C ALA A 66 2.46 8.74 -12.79
N PHE A 67 3.79 8.84 -12.81
CA PHE A 67 4.58 9.19 -11.64
C PHE A 67 4.17 10.55 -11.05
N GLY A 68 4.05 11.59 -11.88
CA GLY A 68 3.59 12.91 -11.43
C GLY A 68 2.23 12.86 -10.74
N LEU A 69 1.26 12.13 -11.31
CA LEU A 69 -0.09 11.96 -10.73
C LEU A 69 -0.04 11.18 -9.40
N VAL A 70 0.79 10.14 -9.29
CA VAL A 70 0.99 9.41 -8.05
C VAL A 70 1.57 10.31 -6.96
N MET A 71 2.55 11.13 -7.29
CA MET A 71 3.21 12.02 -6.33
C MET A 71 2.29 13.14 -5.85
N GLU A 72 1.49 13.72 -6.75
CA GLU A 72 0.46 14.70 -6.40
C GLU A 72 -0.58 14.09 -5.45
N TRP A 73 -1.13 12.93 -5.83
CA TRP A 73 -2.08 12.20 -4.99
C TRP A 73 -1.48 11.83 -3.61
N ALA A 74 -0.25 11.32 -3.58
CA ALA A 74 0.40 10.92 -2.32
C ALA A 74 0.71 12.12 -1.41
N ALA A 75 1.02 13.29 -1.97
CA ALA A 75 1.21 14.51 -1.20
C ALA A 75 -0.11 15.01 -0.59
N LEU A 76 -1.21 14.97 -1.35
CA LEU A 76 -2.54 15.35 -0.88
C LEU A 76 -3.06 14.41 0.23
N HIS A 77 -2.76 13.12 0.12
CA HIS A 77 -3.31 12.06 0.99
C HIS A 77 -2.30 11.47 1.98
N ASN A 78 -1.21 12.18 2.28
CA ASN A 78 -0.11 11.65 3.10
C ASN A 78 -0.55 11.19 4.50
N ALA A 79 -1.43 11.96 5.14
CA ALA A 79 -1.98 11.62 6.45
C ALA A 79 -2.85 10.35 6.40
N GLU A 80 -3.65 10.19 5.36
CA GLU A 80 -4.50 9.01 5.16
C GLU A 80 -3.66 7.76 4.85
N LEU A 81 -2.59 7.89 4.07
CA LEU A 81 -1.60 6.83 3.84
C LEU A 81 -0.93 6.39 5.15
N SER A 82 -0.54 7.35 5.99
CA SER A 82 0.03 7.07 7.31
C SER A 82 -0.95 6.35 8.23
N ALA A 83 -2.22 6.75 8.22
CA ALA A 83 -3.29 6.09 8.97
C ALA A 83 -3.57 4.67 8.44
N ALA A 84 -3.59 4.49 7.12
CA ALA A 84 -3.74 3.18 6.49
C ALA A 84 -2.61 2.22 6.87
N TRP A 85 -1.36 2.72 6.91
CA TRP A 85 -0.22 1.94 7.40
C TRP A 85 -0.42 1.53 8.86
N ALA A 86 -0.76 2.47 9.74
CA ALA A 86 -0.98 2.19 11.17
C ALA A 86 -2.13 1.19 11.40
N ALA A 87 -3.20 1.28 10.62
CA ALA A 87 -4.30 0.32 10.65
C ALA A 87 -3.81 -1.09 10.33
N LEU A 88 -3.03 -1.26 9.26
CA LEU A 88 -2.46 -2.55 8.88
C LEU A 88 -1.52 -3.13 9.93
N GLN A 89 -0.64 -2.31 10.52
CA GLN A 89 0.27 -2.74 11.59
C GLN A 89 -0.49 -3.23 12.84
N SER A 90 -1.72 -2.74 13.03
CA SER A 90 -2.60 -3.13 14.12
C SER A 90 -3.51 -4.32 13.77
N GLY A 91 -3.34 -4.92 12.58
CA GLY A 91 -4.18 -6.01 12.09
C GLY A 91 -5.56 -5.57 11.56
N ASN A 92 -5.78 -4.28 11.39
CA ASN A 92 -7.03 -3.72 10.87
C ASN A 92 -7.01 -3.56 9.35
N VAL A 93 -8.19 -3.52 8.74
CA VAL A 93 -8.35 -3.19 7.33
C VAL A 93 -8.22 -1.67 7.15
N PRO A 94 -7.33 -1.16 6.28
CA PRO A 94 -7.19 0.27 6.04
C PRO A 94 -8.42 0.81 5.27
N ALA A 95 -8.75 2.07 5.52
CA ALA A 95 -9.80 2.76 4.78
C ALA A 95 -9.40 2.97 3.31
N ARG A 96 -10.42 3.09 2.44
CA ARG A 96 -10.23 3.59 1.07
C ARG A 96 -9.89 5.07 1.12
N ILE A 97 -9.06 5.52 0.19
CA ILE A 97 -8.65 6.91 0.04
C ILE A 97 -9.20 7.43 -1.28
N GLU A 98 -9.74 8.64 -1.25
CA GLU A 98 -10.34 9.26 -2.44
C GLU A 98 -9.35 9.32 -3.62
N PRO A 99 -9.82 9.18 -4.87
CA PRO A 99 -8.97 9.28 -6.05
C PRO A 99 -8.59 10.74 -6.36
N LEU A 100 -7.48 10.91 -7.07
CA LEU A 100 -7.14 12.19 -7.71
C LEU A 100 -8.22 12.55 -8.75
N LYS A 101 -8.65 13.81 -8.79
CA LYS A 101 -9.78 14.28 -9.61
C LYS A 101 -9.33 15.09 -10.82
#